data_AF-A0A5S9NA61-F1
#
_entry.id   AF-A0A5S9NA61-F1
#
_cell.length_a   1.000
_cell.length_b   1.000
_cell.length_c   1.000
_cell.angle_alpha   90.00
_cell.angle_beta   90.00
_cell.angle_gamma   90.00
#
_symmetry.space_group_name_H-M   'P 1'
#
loop_
_entity.id
_entity.type
_entity.pdbx_description
1 polymer ?
#
loop_
_entity_poly.entity_id
_entity_poly.type
_entity_poly.pdbx_seq_one_letter_code
_entity_poly.pdbx_strand_id
1 'polypeptide(L)'
;MKGTDRKRLVARMQIGTALHLFLNDMNPVSVHVLACAGCEILGGLAKTDCVPSLLNVLLDGQQQLSEAELVRSRVVFYNAMKHHNDKRGQPRDDERLLESFSDEANDGVLFEAWFNYGQVATQMPVEAQVFTMWIMALSGGLDGRERAICDHLFPGLKIASRREQKQQMRLLIEDVHKQGWVSNDPRTEAGSLLMPLSAFDELQSRSSGVRP
;
A
#
# COMPACT_ATOMS: atom_id res chain seq x y z
N MET A 1 10.42 21.81 -7.58
CA MET A 1 9.49 20.72 -7.24
C MET A 1 8.45 21.30 -6.31
N LYS A 2 7.15 21.16 -6.61
CA LYS A 2 6.08 21.76 -5.79
C LYS A 2 5.95 21.00 -4.46
N GLY A 3 5.29 21.58 -3.46
CA GLY A 3 5.12 20.94 -2.14
C GLY A 3 4.38 19.60 -2.20
N THR A 4 3.46 19.44 -3.16
CA THR A 4 2.73 18.20 -3.46
C THR A 4 3.65 17.07 -3.92
N ASP A 5 4.64 17.37 -4.76
CA ASP A 5 5.61 16.38 -5.26
C ASP A 5 6.46 15.79 -4.14
N ARG A 6 6.84 16.61 -3.14
CA ARG A 6 7.59 16.14 -1.96
C ARG A 6 6.77 15.19 -1.11
N LYS A 7 5.51 15.56 -0.85
CA LYS A 7 4.58 14.71 -0.10
C LYS A 7 4.34 13.38 -0.82
N ARG A 8 4.18 13.41 -2.14
CA ARG A 8 4.06 12.21 -2.96
C ARG A 8 5.27 11.30 -2.83
N LEU A 9 6.49 11.84 -2.91
CA LEU A 9 7.71 11.05 -2.76
C LEU A 9 7.84 10.45 -1.35
N VAL A 10 7.56 11.21 -0.29
CA VAL A 10 7.56 10.69 1.09
C VAL A 10 6.55 9.54 1.24
N ALA A 11 5.33 9.71 0.70
CA ALA A 11 4.33 8.64 0.71
C ALA A 11 4.83 7.40 -0.04
N ARG A 12 5.41 7.59 -1.25
CA ARG A 12 5.97 6.50 -2.06
C ARG A 12 7.07 5.72 -1.34
N MET A 13 7.94 6.41 -0.59
CA MET A 13 8.97 5.79 0.25
C MET A 13 8.35 4.95 1.38
N GLN A 14 7.34 5.49 2.06
CA GLN A 14 6.66 4.78 3.16
C GLN A 14 5.95 3.51 2.68
N ILE A 15 5.11 3.63 1.64
CA ILE A 15 4.32 2.49 1.13
C ILE A 15 5.19 1.47 0.41
N GLY A 16 6.28 1.92 -0.25
CA GLY A 16 7.29 1.04 -0.85
C GLY A 16 7.99 0.19 0.18
N THR A 17 8.41 0.82 1.28
CA THR A 17 9.01 0.12 2.42
C THR A 17 8.03 -0.84 3.07
N ALA A 18 6.78 -0.42 3.28
CA ALA A 18 5.74 -1.26 3.85
C ALA A 18 5.51 -2.53 3.00
N LEU A 19 5.36 -2.39 1.68
CA LEU A 19 5.18 -3.53 0.80
C LEU A 19 6.43 -4.43 0.74
N HIS A 20 7.63 -3.85 0.77
CA HIS A 20 8.87 -4.62 0.81
C HIS A 20 8.94 -5.51 2.07
N LEU A 21 8.65 -4.94 3.25
CA LEU A 21 8.61 -5.68 4.50
C LEU A 21 7.55 -6.78 4.46
N PHE A 22 6.37 -6.47 3.92
CA PHE A 22 5.27 -7.41 3.76
C PHE A 22 5.64 -8.61 2.88
N LEU A 23 6.16 -8.35 1.67
CA LEU A 23 6.60 -9.38 0.74
C LEU A 23 7.70 -10.28 1.33
N ASN A 24 8.53 -9.71 2.20
CA ASN A 24 9.63 -10.43 2.86
C ASN A 24 9.26 -11.09 4.18
N ASP A 25 7.97 -11.14 4.52
CA ASP A 25 7.46 -11.76 5.75
C ASP A 25 8.14 -11.18 7.03
N MET A 26 8.37 -9.87 7.01
CA MET A 26 8.99 -9.12 8.10
C MET A 26 7.94 -8.53 9.05
N ASN A 27 8.37 -7.68 9.99
CA ASN A 27 7.56 -7.16 11.08
C ASN A 27 6.21 -6.54 10.60
N PRO A 28 5.05 -7.13 10.96
CA PRO A 28 3.75 -6.68 10.47
C PRO A 28 3.28 -5.36 11.10
N VAL A 29 3.78 -4.99 12.29
CA VAL A 29 3.49 -3.69 12.92
C VAL A 29 4.14 -2.57 12.12
N SER A 30 5.40 -2.75 11.70
CA SER A 30 6.09 -1.78 10.85
C SER A 30 5.41 -1.61 9.49
N VAL A 31 4.95 -2.72 8.89
CA VAL A 31 4.13 -2.68 7.66
C VAL A 31 2.90 -1.80 7.87
N HIS A 32 2.13 -2.07 8.94
CA HIS A 32 0.88 -1.37 9.22
C HIS A 32 1.06 0.13 9.39
N VAL A 33 2.01 0.52 10.24
CA VAL A 33 2.30 1.93 10.58
C VAL A 33 2.74 2.70 9.34
N LEU A 34 3.65 2.13 8.54
CA LEU A 34 4.15 2.78 7.32
C LEU A 34 3.06 2.89 6.25
N ALA A 35 2.26 1.85 6.04
CA ALA A 35 1.15 1.87 5.10
C ALA A 35 0.10 2.91 5.50
N CYS A 36 -0.28 2.98 6.77
CA CYS A 36 -1.23 3.97 7.29
C CYS A 36 -0.73 5.41 7.11
N ALA A 37 0.54 5.67 7.44
CA ALA A 37 1.15 6.99 7.24
C ALA A 37 1.13 7.40 5.75
N GLY A 38 1.43 6.45 4.86
CA GLY A 38 1.32 6.64 3.42
C GLY A 38 -0.11 6.96 2.96
N CYS A 39 -1.11 6.20 3.45
CA CYS A 39 -2.53 6.45 3.18
C CYS A 39 -2.97 7.86 3.59
N GLU A 40 -2.57 8.35 4.77
CA GLU A 40 -2.92 9.70 5.23
C GLU A 40 -2.41 10.77 4.27
N ILE A 41 -1.17 10.63 3.78
CA ILE A 41 -0.58 11.57 2.82
C ILE A 41 -1.28 11.47 1.46
N LEU A 42 -1.48 10.25 0.95
CA LEU A 42 -2.09 10.02 -0.36
C LEU A 42 -3.55 10.43 -0.41
N GLY A 43 -4.31 10.21 0.66
CA GLY A 43 -5.68 10.70 0.78
C GLY A 43 -5.75 12.23 0.74
N GLY A 44 -4.80 12.93 1.36
CA GLY A 44 -4.67 14.38 1.25
C GLY A 44 -4.34 14.85 -0.17
N LEU A 45 -3.44 14.13 -0.87
CA LEU A 45 -3.08 14.43 -2.26
C LEU A 45 -4.24 14.15 -3.23
N ALA A 46 -4.94 13.01 -3.10
CA ALA A 46 -6.08 12.67 -3.94
C ALA A 46 -7.20 13.71 -3.84
N LYS A 47 -7.49 14.21 -2.63
CA LYS A 47 -8.43 15.32 -2.41
C LYS A 47 -7.97 16.61 -3.11
N THR A 48 -6.67 16.91 -3.05
CA THR A 48 -6.08 18.11 -3.68
C THR A 48 -6.11 18.02 -5.20
N ASP A 49 -5.83 16.84 -5.76
CA ASP A 49 -5.78 16.57 -7.20
C ASP A 49 -7.16 16.23 -7.78
N CYS A 50 -8.23 16.25 -6.95
CA CYS A 50 -9.60 15.91 -7.30
C CYS A 50 -9.76 14.53 -7.98
N VAL A 51 -8.93 13.56 -7.60
CA VAL A 51 -9.02 12.18 -8.07
C VAL A 51 -9.75 11.30 -7.04
N PRO A 52 -10.53 10.29 -7.46
CA PRO A 52 -11.23 9.40 -6.54
C PRO A 52 -10.23 8.63 -5.66
N SER A 53 -10.51 8.57 -4.36
CA SER A 53 -9.83 7.64 -3.46
C SER A 53 -10.52 6.28 -3.45
N LEU A 54 -9.86 5.23 -2.96
CA LEU A 54 -10.50 3.91 -2.80
C LEU A 54 -11.78 4.02 -1.96
N LEU A 55 -11.74 4.85 -0.91
CA LEU A 55 -12.89 5.10 -0.05
C LEU A 55 -14.08 5.66 -0.84
N ASN A 56 -13.82 6.59 -1.76
CA ASN A 56 -14.87 7.14 -2.64
C ASN A 56 -15.47 6.03 -3.52
N VAL A 57 -14.62 5.20 -4.13
CA VAL A 57 -15.06 4.09 -5.00
C VAL A 57 -15.88 3.05 -4.23
N LEU A 58 -15.47 2.72 -3.01
CA LEU A 58 -16.19 1.75 -2.15
C LEU A 58 -17.57 2.28 -1.72
N LEU A 59 -17.65 3.58 -1.39
CA LEU A 59 -18.92 4.22 -1.01
C LEU A 59 -19.90 4.30 -2.19
N ASP A 60 -19.39 4.51 -3.41
CA ASP A 60 -20.22 4.52 -4.63
C ASP A 60 -20.69 3.10 -5.01
N GLY A 61 -19.92 2.06 -4.65
CA GLY A 61 -20.18 0.66 -5.02
C GLY A 61 -20.95 -0.18 -4.00
N GLN A 62 -20.97 0.18 -2.70
CA GLN A 62 -21.66 -0.58 -1.65
C GLN A 62 -22.50 0.33 -0.74
N GLN A 63 -23.83 0.19 -0.80
CA GLN A 63 -24.77 0.96 0.01
C GLN A 63 -24.80 0.60 1.53
N GLN A 64 -23.91 -0.27 2.02
CA GLN A 64 -24.06 -0.85 3.38
C GLN A 64 -22.93 -0.51 4.37
N LEU A 65 -21.84 0.13 3.95
CA LEU A 65 -20.77 0.56 4.87
C LEU A 65 -20.66 2.08 4.88
N SER A 66 -20.65 2.67 6.07
CA SER A 66 -20.40 4.12 6.21
C SER A 66 -18.91 4.43 6.06
N GLU A 67 -18.59 5.62 5.55
CA GLU A 67 -17.22 6.15 5.47
C GLU A 67 -16.50 6.03 6.83
N ALA A 68 -17.24 6.28 7.91
CA ALA A 68 -16.76 6.20 9.27
C ALA A 68 -16.32 4.79 9.67
N GLU A 69 -16.99 3.74 9.21
CA GLU A 69 -16.63 2.34 9.52
C GLU A 69 -15.37 1.90 8.77
N LEU A 70 -15.25 2.28 7.50
CA LEU A 70 -14.07 1.99 6.67
C LEU A 70 -12.83 2.73 7.18
N VAL A 71 -12.97 3.99 7.60
CA VAL A 71 -11.87 4.74 8.19
C VAL A 71 -11.51 4.21 9.58
N ARG A 72 -12.50 3.79 10.39
CA ARG A 72 -12.28 3.31 11.76
C ARG A 72 -11.52 1.99 11.80
N SER A 73 -11.79 1.06 10.88
CA SER A 73 -11.08 -0.22 10.81
C SER A 73 -9.57 -0.06 10.55
N ARG A 74 -9.18 0.93 9.74
CA ARG A 74 -7.77 1.31 9.55
C ARG A 74 -7.18 2.02 10.77
N VAL A 75 -7.91 3.02 11.28
CA VAL A 75 -7.35 3.97 12.25
C VAL A 75 -7.21 3.36 13.65
N VAL A 76 -7.92 2.28 13.97
CA VAL A 76 -7.92 1.68 15.31
C VAL A 76 -6.55 1.08 15.68
N PHE A 77 -6.00 0.18 14.88
CA PHE A 77 -4.67 -0.39 15.11
C PHE A 77 -3.57 0.66 14.99
N TYR A 78 -3.66 1.52 13.96
CA TYR A 78 -2.67 2.57 13.77
C TYR A 78 -2.58 3.53 14.95
N ASN A 79 -3.71 3.96 15.52
CA ASN A 79 -3.72 4.81 16.70
C ASN A 79 -3.16 4.10 17.94
N ALA A 80 -3.50 2.83 18.13
CA ALA A 80 -2.98 2.02 19.22
C ALA A 80 -1.46 1.83 19.15
N MET A 81 -0.92 1.70 17.93
CA MET A 81 0.52 1.56 17.71
C MET A 81 1.29 2.88 17.83
N LYS A 82 0.70 4.01 17.39
CA LYS A 82 1.43 5.29 17.27
C LYS A 82 1.32 6.21 18.50
N HIS A 83 0.26 6.07 19.29
CA HIS A 83 0.00 6.96 20.43
C HIS A 83 0.16 6.22 21.74
N HIS A 84 0.90 6.82 22.69
CA HIS A 84 0.95 6.33 24.06
C HIS A 84 -0.28 6.78 24.88
N ASN A 85 -0.71 8.02 24.65
CA ASN A 85 -1.80 8.66 25.39
C ASN A 85 -3.04 8.87 24.53
N ASP A 86 -4.20 8.87 25.16
CA ASP A 86 -5.46 9.28 24.55
C ASP A 86 -5.56 10.81 24.40
N LYS A 87 -6.68 11.30 23.87
CA LYS A 87 -6.90 12.74 23.68
C LYS A 87 -7.01 13.53 25.00
N ARG A 88 -7.15 12.85 26.14
CA ARG A 88 -7.22 13.42 27.49
C ARG A 88 -5.86 13.36 28.21
N GLY A 89 -4.82 12.87 27.53
CA GLY A 89 -3.48 12.72 28.08
C GLY A 89 -3.31 11.51 29.01
N GLN A 90 -4.28 10.58 29.03
CA GLN A 90 -4.19 9.36 29.83
C GLN A 90 -3.54 8.24 29.02
N PRO A 91 -2.75 7.35 29.64
CA PRO A 91 -2.24 6.16 28.97
C PRO A 91 -3.38 5.36 28.33
N ARG A 92 -3.18 4.88 27.10
CA ARG A 92 -4.17 4.08 26.38
C ARG A 92 -4.16 2.63 26.88
N ASP A 93 -5.33 2.05 27.04
CA ASP A 93 -5.53 0.61 27.27
C ASP A 93 -5.87 -0.07 25.94
N ASP A 94 -4.82 -0.41 25.18
CA ASP A 94 -4.94 -1.04 23.86
C ASP A 94 -4.47 -2.52 23.88
N GLU A 95 -4.20 -3.12 25.03
CA GLU A 95 -3.57 -4.44 25.14
C GLU A 95 -4.32 -5.51 24.32
N ARG A 96 -5.63 -5.67 24.58
CA ARG A 96 -6.46 -6.63 23.85
C ARG A 96 -6.56 -6.35 22.35
N LEU A 97 -6.54 -5.08 21.97
CA LEU A 97 -6.57 -4.70 20.57
C LEU A 97 -5.25 -5.11 19.91
N LEU A 98 -4.11 -4.79 20.51
CA LEU A 98 -2.80 -5.15 20.00
C LEU A 98 -2.59 -6.68 19.96
N GLU A 99 -3.11 -7.43 20.93
CA GLU A 99 -3.11 -8.90 20.92
C GLU A 99 -3.89 -9.50 19.74
N SER A 100 -4.93 -8.80 19.28
CA SER A 100 -5.76 -9.23 18.14
C SER A 100 -5.16 -8.86 16.78
N PHE A 101 -4.08 -8.08 16.75
CA PHE A 101 -3.44 -7.66 15.50
C PHE A 101 -2.73 -8.83 14.83
N SER A 102 -2.97 -9.00 13.52
CA SER A 102 -2.34 -10.03 12.70
C SER A 102 -1.84 -9.46 11.38
N ASP A 103 -1.04 -10.23 10.64
CA ASP A 103 -0.51 -9.82 9.34
C ASP A 103 -1.62 -9.58 8.29
N GLU A 104 -2.75 -10.24 8.41
CA GLU A 104 -3.93 -10.08 7.54
C GLU A 104 -4.52 -8.67 7.66
N ALA A 105 -4.39 -8.01 8.82
CA ALA A 105 -4.84 -6.63 8.99
C ALA A 105 -4.06 -5.63 8.10
N ASN A 106 -2.93 -6.05 7.52
CA ASN A 106 -2.16 -5.23 6.57
C ASN A 106 -2.75 -5.20 5.15
N ASP A 107 -3.57 -6.17 4.76
CA ASP A 107 -4.04 -6.33 3.37
C ASP A 107 -4.85 -5.11 2.91
N GLY A 108 -5.86 -4.74 3.70
CA GLY A 108 -6.74 -3.63 3.38
C GLY A 108 -5.99 -2.29 3.30
N VAL A 109 -5.09 -2.04 4.25
CA VAL A 109 -4.34 -0.77 4.27
C VAL A 109 -3.30 -0.68 3.17
N LEU A 110 -2.58 -1.77 2.86
CA LEU A 110 -1.64 -1.79 1.73
C LEU A 110 -2.39 -1.62 0.41
N PHE A 111 -3.55 -2.27 0.25
CA PHE A 111 -4.38 -2.13 -0.94
C PHE A 111 -4.89 -0.70 -1.11
N GLU A 112 -5.41 -0.09 -0.04
CA GLU A 112 -5.82 1.32 -0.06
C GLU A 112 -4.65 2.25 -0.43
N ALA A 113 -3.48 2.03 0.17
CA ALA A 113 -2.30 2.85 -0.07
C ALA A 113 -1.90 2.82 -1.55
N TRP A 114 -1.77 1.63 -2.13
CA TRP A 114 -1.36 1.47 -3.52
C TRP A 114 -2.43 1.89 -4.52
N PHE A 115 -3.71 1.64 -4.21
CA PHE A 115 -4.81 2.17 -5.03
C PHE A 115 -4.75 3.69 -5.11
N ASN A 116 -4.70 4.37 -3.97
CA ASN A 116 -4.65 5.83 -3.93
C ASN A 116 -3.36 6.38 -4.58
N TYR A 117 -2.24 5.68 -4.43
CA TYR A 117 -1.00 6.04 -5.12
C TYR A 117 -1.16 5.96 -6.63
N GLY A 118 -1.73 4.89 -7.16
CA GLY A 118 -1.99 4.73 -8.60
C GLY A 118 -2.90 5.83 -9.16
N GLN A 119 -3.88 6.31 -8.40
CA GLN A 119 -4.74 7.44 -8.81
C GLN A 119 -3.97 8.76 -8.90
N VAL A 120 -3.06 9.02 -7.94
CA VAL A 120 -2.32 10.27 -7.84
C VAL A 120 -1.08 10.31 -8.75
N ALA A 121 -0.40 9.17 -8.92
CA ALA A 121 0.86 9.05 -9.65
C ALA A 121 0.69 8.53 -11.09
N THR A 122 -0.49 7.98 -11.43
CA THR A 122 -0.85 7.33 -12.70
C THR A 122 0.03 6.15 -13.12
N GLN A 123 1.04 5.81 -12.32
CA GLN A 123 1.96 4.70 -12.50
C GLN A 123 2.14 3.97 -11.17
N MET A 124 2.44 2.67 -11.25
CA MET A 124 2.76 1.86 -10.07
C MET A 124 3.95 0.94 -10.35
N PRO A 125 4.81 0.67 -9.35
CA PRO A 125 5.87 -0.32 -9.49
C PRO A 125 5.27 -1.72 -9.69
N VAL A 126 6.02 -2.61 -10.34
CA VAL A 126 5.58 -3.99 -10.65
C VAL A 126 5.11 -4.71 -9.39
N GLU A 127 5.81 -4.54 -8.29
CA GLU A 127 5.50 -5.16 -7.00
C GLU A 127 4.12 -4.77 -6.49
N ALA A 128 3.74 -3.50 -6.63
CA ALA A 128 2.42 -3.01 -6.25
C ALA A 128 1.34 -3.56 -7.18
N GLN A 129 1.59 -3.64 -8.48
CA GLN A 129 0.66 -4.24 -9.44
C GLN A 129 0.40 -5.72 -9.14
N VAL A 130 1.45 -6.50 -8.89
CA VAL A 130 1.36 -7.91 -8.50
C VAL A 130 0.60 -8.07 -7.18
N PHE A 131 0.88 -7.22 -6.18
CA PHE A 131 0.16 -7.21 -4.92
C PHE A 131 -1.35 -6.91 -5.10
N THR A 132 -1.71 -5.92 -5.92
CA THR A 132 -3.12 -5.61 -6.24
C THR A 132 -3.81 -6.82 -6.88
N MET A 133 -3.16 -7.50 -7.84
CA MET A 133 -3.70 -8.71 -8.46
C MET A 133 -3.89 -9.84 -7.44
N TRP A 134 -2.94 -10.00 -6.52
CA TRP A 134 -3.01 -11.00 -5.46
C TRP A 134 -4.19 -10.74 -4.49
N ILE A 135 -4.44 -9.49 -4.10
CA ILE A 135 -5.64 -9.12 -3.31
C ILE A 135 -6.92 -9.47 -4.07
N MET A 136 -6.99 -9.16 -5.37
CA MET A 136 -8.17 -9.47 -6.20
C MET A 136 -8.38 -10.97 -6.35
N ALA A 137 -7.31 -11.75 -6.47
CA ALA A 137 -7.37 -13.21 -6.50
C ALA A 137 -7.92 -13.81 -5.19
N LEU A 138 -7.61 -13.18 -4.04
CA LEU A 138 -8.16 -13.56 -2.74
C LEU A 138 -9.63 -13.16 -2.58
N SER A 139 -10.02 -11.97 -3.05
CA SER A 139 -11.31 -11.33 -2.73
C SER A 139 -12.56 -12.04 -3.28
N GLY A 140 -12.41 -13.06 -4.12
CA GLY A 140 -13.50 -13.93 -4.57
C GLY A 140 -14.52 -13.28 -5.50
N GLY A 141 -14.41 -11.98 -5.77
CA GLY A 141 -15.29 -11.23 -6.67
C GLY A 141 -14.91 -11.30 -8.15
N LEU A 142 -13.81 -11.99 -8.50
CA LEU A 142 -13.40 -12.19 -9.90
C LEU A 142 -14.20 -13.32 -10.55
N ASP A 143 -14.61 -13.11 -11.80
CA ASP A 143 -15.25 -14.12 -12.64
C ASP A 143 -14.55 -14.31 -13.99
N GLY A 144 -15.02 -15.30 -14.75
CA GLY A 144 -14.62 -15.55 -16.14
C GLY A 144 -13.11 -15.52 -16.39
N ARG A 145 -12.70 -14.62 -17.28
CA ARG A 145 -11.31 -14.52 -17.75
C ARG A 145 -10.36 -14.01 -16.68
N GLU A 146 -10.79 -13.04 -15.88
CA GLU A 146 -9.94 -12.43 -14.84
C GLU A 146 -9.61 -13.45 -13.76
N ARG A 147 -10.61 -14.25 -13.38
CA ARG A 147 -10.42 -15.37 -12.46
C ARG A 147 -9.43 -16.38 -13.01
N ALA A 148 -9.56 -16.78 -14.27
CA ALA A 148 -8.66 -17.76 -14.90
C ALA A 148 -7.19 -17.25 -14.96
N ILE A 149 -6.99 -15.95 -15.22
CA ILE A 149 -5.67 -15.33 -15.18
C ILE A 149 -5.09 -15.40 -13.76
N CYS A 150 -5.88 -15.04 -12.75
CA CYS A 150 -5.42 -15.06 -11.36
C CYS A 150 -5.11 -16.48 -10.86
N ASP A 151 -5.92 -17.47 -11.22
CA ASP A 151 -5.67 -18.87 -10.87
C ASP A 151 -4.41 -19.43 -11.53
N HIS A 152 -4.10 -18.96 -12.74
CA HIS A 152 -2.85 -19.30 -13.43
C HIS A 152 -1.63 -18.65 -12.75
N LEU A 153 -1.73 -17.38 -12.37
CA LEU A 153 -0.64 -16.63 -11.75
C LEU A 153 -0.39 -17.02 -10.28
N PHE A 154 -1.44 -17.39 -9.55
CA PHE A 154 -1.39 -17.75 -8.13
C PHE A 154 -2.08 -19.10 -7.87
N PRO A 155 -1.47 -20.21 -8.31
CA PRO A 155 -2.08 -21.53 -8.16
C PRO A 155 -2.26 -21.89 -6.68
N GLY A 156 -3.48 -22.33 -6.33
CA GLY A 156 -3.81 -22.76 -4.97
C GLY A 156 -3.79 -21.65 -3.92
N LEU A 157 -3.90 -20.37 -4.33
CA LEU A 157 -3.70 -19.23 -3.44
C LEU A 157 -4.53 -19.27 -2.15
N LYS A 158 -5.82 -19.64 -2.24
CA LYS A 158 -6.75 -19.61 -1.10
C LYS A 158 -6.49 -20.67 -0.03
N ILE A 159 -5.75 -21.73 -0.37
CA ILE A 159 -5.38 -22.80 0.57
C ILE A 159 -3.92 -22.72 1.02
N ALA A 160 -3.12 -21.87 0.37
CA ALA A 160 -1.73 -21.64 0.73
C ALA A 160 -1.65 -20.89 2.08
N SER A 161 -0.64 -21.23 2.88
CA SER A 161 -0.30 -20.46 4.08
C SER A 161 0.09 -19.03 3.71
N ARG A 162 -0.02 -18.12 4.67
CA ARG A 162 0.29 -16.70 4.45
C ARG A 162 1.70 -16.47 3.89
N ARG A 163 2.68 -17.22 4.40
CA ARG A 163 4.07 -17.16 3.93
C ARG A 163 4.21 -17.67 2.49
N GLU A 164 3.50 -18.73 2.12
CA GLU A 164 3.50 -19.26 0.74
C GLU A 164 2.84 -18.27 -0.22
N GLN A 165 1.75 -17.61 0.18
CA GLN A 165 1.11 -16.55 -0.61
C GLN A 165 2.10 -15.42 -0.93
N LYS A 166 2.84 -14.93 0.07
CA LYS A 166 3.89 -13.92 -0.10
C LYS A 166 5.04 -14.42 -0.99
N GLN A 167 5.41 -15.69 -0.87
CA GLN A 167 6.41 -16.31 -1.72
C GLN A 167 5.96 -16.36 -3.19
N GLN A 168 4.71 -16.74 -3.47
CA GLN A 168 4.18 -16.74 -4.84
C GLN A 168 4.25 -15.35 -5.48
N MET A 169 3.89 -14.29 -4.74
CA MET A 169 4.05 -12.91 -5.23
C MET A 169 5.51 -12.59 -5.57
N ARG A 170 6.47 -12.92 -4.70
CA ARG A 170 7.89 -12.66 -4.97
C ARG A 170 8.39 -13.38 -6.22
N LEU A 171 8.04 -14.66 -6.40
CA LEU A 171 8.43 -15.41 -7.58
C LEU A 171 7.84 -14.80 -8.86
N LEU A 172 6.57 -14.39 -8.83
CA LEU A 172 5.94 -13.71 -9.96
C LEU A 172 6.61 -12.36 -10.27
N ILE A 173 6.92 -11.56 -9.24
CA ILE A 173 7.66 -10.29 -9.39
C ILE A 173 9.01 -10.52 -10.07
N GLU A 174 9.78 -11.52 -9.61
CA GLU A 174 11.07 -11.87 -10.20
C GLU A 174 10.94 -12.27 -11.67
N ASP A 175 9.94 -13.10 -12.00
CA ASP A 175 9.72 -13.55 -13.37
C ASP A 175 9.26 -12.41 -14.28
N VAL A 176 8.42 -11.50 -13.80
CA VAL A 176 8.03 -10.30 -14.54
C VAL A 176 9.24 -9.41 -14.82
N HIS A 177 10.10 -9.17 -13.83
CA HIS A 177 11.33 -8.38 -14.01
C HIS A 177 12.27 -9.02 -15.04
N LYS A 178 12.39 -10.36 -15.06
CA LYS A 178 13.21 -11.08 -16.07
C LYS A 178 12.69 -10.90 -17.49
N GLN A 179 11.38 -10.79 -17.67
CA GLN A 179 10.76 -10.68 -19.01
C GLN A 179 10.89 -9.27 -19.61
N GLY A 180 11.08 -8.24 -18.79
CA GLY A 180 11.45 -6.87 -19.20
C GLY A 180 10.39 -6.07 -19.99
N TRP A 181 9.34 -6.70 -20.54
CA TRP A 181 8.32 -5.99 -21.31
C TRP A 181 7.45 -5.07 -20.44
N VAL A 182 7.22 -5.44 -19.17
CA VAL A 182 6.43 -4.64 -18.23
C VAL A 182 7.10 -3.30 -17.91
N SER A 183 8.43 -3.23 -17.96
CA SER A 183 9.18 -2.00 -17.74
C SER A 183 8.98 -0.94 -18.83
N ASN A 184 8.42 -1.31 -19.99
CA ASN A 184 8.09 -0.39 -21.07
C ASN A 184 6.60 0.01 -21.10
N ASP A 185 5.77 -0.55 -20.21
CA ASP A 185 4.36 -0.13 -20.12
C ASP A 185 4.28 1.26 -19.47
N PRO A 186 3.58 2.23 -20.09
CA PRO A 186 3.48 3.59 -19.56
C PRO A 186 2.77 3.68 -18.19
N ARG A 187 2.12 2.61 -17.73
CA ARG A 187 1.50 2.50 -16.39
C ARG A 187 2.44 1.91 -15.34
N THR A 188 3.61 1.41 -15.74
CA THR A 188 4.61 0.88 -14.84
C THR A 188 5.60 1.97 -14.44
N GLU A 189 5.69 2.22 -13.13
CA GLU A 189 6.71 3.10 -12.58
C GLU A 189 8.08 2.45 -12.76
N ALA A 190 9.00 3.16 -13.41
CA ALA A 190 10.38 2.71 -13.54
C ALA A 190 11.12 2.80 -12.20
N GLY A 191 11.90 1.78 -11.87
CA GLY A 191 12.77 1.77 -10.70
C GLY A 191 12.41 0.69 -9.68
N SER A 192 13.01 0.78 -8.49
CA SER A 192 12.84 -0.19 -7.42
C SER A 192 11.62 0.14 -6.55
N LEU A 193 11.02 -0.91 -5.96
CA LEU A 193 10.05 -0.74 -4.88
C LEU A 193 10.63 0.10 -3.73
N LEU A 194 11.90 -0.13 -3.36
CA LEU A 194 12.62 0.67 -2.38
C LEU A 194 13.33 1.83 -3.07
N MET A 195 12.90 3.05 -2.78
CA MET A 195 13.57 4.23 -3.29
C MET A 195 14.96 4.37 -2.67
N PRO A 196 16.02 4.67 -3.45
CA PRO A 196 17.34 4.89 -2.90
C PRO A 196 17.38 6.15 -2.04
N LEU A 197 18.29 6.20 -1.06
CA LEU A 197 18.50 7.39 -0.23
C LEU A 197 18.85 8.63 -1.06
N SER A 198 19.52 8.45 -2.20
CA SER A 198 19.79 9.55 -3.15
C SER A 198 18.54 10.27 -3.64
N ALA A 199 17.40 9.57 -3.73
CA ALA A 199 16.12 10.21 -4.06
C ALA A 199 15.69 11.23 -2.99
N PHE A 200 16.09 11.02 -1.73
CA PHE A 200 15.89 11.98 -0.65
C PHE A 200 16.92 13.13 -0.69
N ASP A 201 18.17 12.86 -1.06
CA ASP A 201 19.19 13.91 -1.20
C ASP A 201 18.84 14.91 -2.32
N GLU A 202 18.23 14.42 -3.40
CA GLU A 202 17.67 15.27 -4.47
C GLU A 202 16.52 16.17 -3.99
N LEU A 203 15.75 15.74 -2.98
CA LEU A 203 14.72 16.58 -2.35
C LEU A 203 15.33 17.77 -1.61
N GLN A 204 16.46 17.52 -0.94
CA GLN A 204 17.14 18.49 -0.08
C GLN A 204 17.91 19.53 -0.90
N SER A 205 18.73 19.10 -1.88
CA SER A 205 19.55 19.96 -2.73
C SER A 205 18.73 20.97 -3.56
N ARG A 206 17.53 20.59 -4.01
CA ARG A 206 16.63 21.50 -4.75
C ARG A 206 15.99 22.58 -3.89
N SER A 207 16.09 22.49 -2.56
CA SER A 207 15.59 23.52 -1.61
C SER A 207 16.63 24.61 -1.33
N SER A 208 17.91 24.25 -1.38
CA SER A 208 19.00 25.13 -0.94
C SER A 208 19.53 26.03 -2.05
N GLY A 209 19.10 25.85 -3.30
CA GLY A 209 19.65 26.58 -4.45
C GLY A 209 21.11 26.22 -4.77
N VAL A 210 21.68 25.28 -4.01
CA VAL A 210 23.02 24.76 -4.22
C VAL A 210 22.89 23.52 -5.08
N ARG A 211 23.26 23.63 -6.36
CA ARG A 211 23.54 22.44 -7.16
C ARG A 211 24.87 21.82 -6.64
N PRO A 212 24.99 20.49 -6.65
CA PRO A 212 26.28 19.84 -6.42
C PRO A 212 27.33 20.30 -7.44
#